data_AF-Q8GUK5-F1
#
_entry.id   AF-Q8GUK5-F1
#
_cell.length_a   1.000
_cell.length_b   1.000
_cell.length_c   1.000
_cell.angle_alpha   90.00
_cell.angle_beta   90.00
_cell.angle_gamma   90.00
#
_symmetry.space_group_name_H-M   'P 1'
#
loop_
_entity.id
_entity.type
_entity.pdbx_description
1 polymer ?
#
loop_
_entity_poly.entity_id
_entity_poly.type
_entity_poly.pdbx_seq_one_letter_code
_entity_poly.pdbx_strand_id
1 'polypeptide(L)'
;MSLTQIVNPIIYPSRTIPRRFTAISPFKTLSPQFSRHPPHALSRRLFLPSVSSIWDAITGGGDSNPREAIAAVRRGMQLFRQGDVAGSVAEFDRAIILDPRQKAYLWQRGLSLYYVDRFEEGAEQFRIDVAQNPNDTEESIWCFICEARLHGVDVARTQFLEVGRDSRPVMREAYNLFKNGGDPEKLVNDFSSGQASEYFYASLYAGLYYEAEGKSENAKFHLTAACGSPYGQRSDDYMASLAKVHCLCRNWSSGIL
;
A
#
# COMPACT_ATOMS: atom_id res chain seq x y z
N MET A 1 -13.06 -17.38 2.27
CA MET A 1 -13.90 -16.17 2.06
C MET A 1 -13.15 -15.26 1.09
N SER A 2 -13.71 -15.09 -0.09
CA SER A 2 -13.17 -14.32 -1.22
C SER A 2 -12.92 -12.85 -0.81
N LEU A 3 -11.73 -12.31 -1.09
CA LEU A 3 -11.49 -10.87 -1.16
C LEU A 3 -12.11 -10.32 -2.46
N THR A 4 -13.42 -10.52 -2.59
CA THR A 4 -14.30 -9.65 -3.36
C THR A 4 -14.57 -8.42 -2.50
N GLN A 5 -13.56 -7.58 -2.28
CA GLN A 5 -13.84 -6.22 -1.83
C GLN A 5 -14.18 -5.37 -3.04
N ILE A 6 -15.48 -5.48 -3.34
CA ILE A 6 -16.32 -4.47 -3.96
C ILE A 6 -15.74 -3.08 -3.68
N VAL A 7 -15.31 -2.40 -4.74
CA VAL A 7 -15.14 -0.95 -4.76
C VAL A 7 -16.53 -0.33 -4.57
N ASN A 8 -16.98 -0.27 -3.32
CA ASN A 8 -18.10 0.56 -2.93
C ASN A 8 -17.53 1.93 -2.62
N PRO A 9 -17.90 2.99 -3.36
CA PRO A 9 -17.48 4.34 -3.02
C PRO A 9 -18.08 4.70 -1.65
N ILE A 10 -17.21 4.90 -0.66
CA ILE A 10 -17.64 5.33 0.67
C ILE A 10 -18.10 6.79 0.56
N ILE A 11 -19.40 7.01 0.69
CA ILE A 11 -20.01 8.32 0.91
C ILE A 11 -19.82 8.65 2.40
N TYR A 12 -18.94 9.61 2.73
CA TYR A 12 -18.79 10.10 4.10
C TYR A 12 -19.68 11.33 4.37
N PRO A 13 -20.50 11.34 5.45
CA PRO A 13 -21.20 12.52 5.90
C PRO A 13 -20.32 13.38 6.84
N SER A 14 -20.35 14.70 6.64
CA SER A 14 -19.66 15.69 7.46
C SER A 14 -20.32 15.81 8.85
N ARG A 15 -19.56 15.69 9.95
CA ARG A 15 -20.03 16.08 11.30
C ARG A 15 -19.04 16.98 12.02
N THR A 16 -19.55 18.16 12.35
CA THR A 16 -19.05 19.22 13.23
C THR A 16 -19.03 18.77 14.70
N ILE A 17 -17.97 19.11 15.45
CA ILE A 17 -17.89 18.96 16.92
C ILE A 17 -17.69 20.34 17.56
N PRO A 18 -18.47 20.74 18.60
CA PRO A 18 -18.23 21.95 19.39
C PRO A 18 -17.44 21.67 20.69
N ARG A 19 -16.66 22.67 21.13
CA ARG A 19 -15.89 22.71 22.40
C ARG A 19 -16.71 23.23 23.60
N ARG A 20 -16.47 22.69 24.81
CA ARG A 20 -16.53 23.39 26.14
C ARG A 20 -15.88 22.47 27.22
N PHE A 21 -14.77 22.86 27.85
CA PHE A 21 -14.56 23.69 29.08
C PHE A 21 -14.89 23.00 30.41
N THR A 22 -13.91 22.93 31.33
CA THR A 22 -13.85 23.53 32.71
C THR A 22 -12.72 22.87 33.55
N ALA A 23 -11.72 23.65 34.02
CA ALA A 23 -11.49 24.15 35.41
C ALA A 23 -10.77 23.12 36.33
N ILE A 24 -9.71 23.46 37.08
CA ILE A 24 -9.74 24.07 38.43
C ILE A 24 -8.31 24.58 38.83
N SER A 25 -8.30 25.62 39.67
CA SER A 25 -7.21 26.56 40.07
C SER A 25 -6.39 26.12 41.34
N PRO A 26 -5.85 27.02 42.21
CA PRO A 26 -4.60 27.81 42.17
C PRO A 26 -3.74 27.72 43.48
N PHE A 27 -2.57 28.40 43.59
CA PHE A 27 -2.16 29.25 44.76
C PHE A 27 -0.69 29.76 44.76
N LYS A 28 -0.53 31.08 45.06
CA LYS A 28 0.56 31.82 45.79
C LYS A 28 2.00 31.82 45.21
N THR A 29 2.78 32.93 45.15
CA THR A 29 2.99 34.08 46.07
C THR A 29 3.68 35.27 45.35
N LEU A 30 3.56 36.48 45.93
CA LEU A 30 4.00 37.81 45.46
C LEU A 30 5.52 38.08 45.46
N SER A 31 5.99 39.01 44.59
CA SER A 31 6.80 40.22 44.93
C SER A 31 7.02 41.15 43.71
N PRO A 32 7.29 42.48 43.89
CA PRO A 32 6.82 43.52 42.98
C PRO A 32 7.88 44.27 42.12
N GLN A 33 7.37 44.80 40.99
CA GLN A 33 7.66 46.06 40.28
C GLN A 33 9.10 46.45 39.86
N PHE A 34 9.32 46.49 38.54
CA PHE A 34 9.99 47.61 37.86
C PHE A 34 9.34 47.87 36.50
N SER A 35 8.90 49.11 36.30
CA SER A 35 8.18 49.62 35.13
C SER A 35 9.11 49.91 33.96
N ARG A 36 8.85 49.37 32.76
CA ARG A 36 9.15 50.00 31.46
C ARG A 36 8.09 49.59 30.43
N HIS A 37 7.45 50.59 29.82
CA HIS A 37 6.44 50.44 28.76
C HIS A 37 7.03 49.84 27.46
N PRO A 38 6.22 49.16 26.62
CA PRO A 38 6.67 48.23 25.60
C PRO A 38 6.79 48.88 24.21
N PRO A 39 7.53 48.29 23.25
CA PRO A 39 7.20 48.42 21.85
C PRO A 39 6.25 47.30 21.43
N HIS A 40 5.28 47.65 20.59
CA HIS A 40 4.31 46.74 19.97
C HIS A 40 5.01 45.55 19.29
N ALA A 41 4.90 44.35 19.87
CA ALA A 41 5.18 43.11 19.16
C ALA A 41 3.95 42.72 18.35
N LEU A 42 4.00 42.95 17.03
CA LEU A 42 3.06 42.35 16.08
C LEU A 42 3.15 40.82 16.23
N SER A 43 2.14 40.23 16.87
CA SER A 43 1.94 38.79 16.86
C SER A 43 1.59 38.38 15.43
N ARG A 44 2.61 38.03 14.64
CA ARG A 44 2.44 37.39 13.33
C ARG A 44 1.83 36.02 13.61
N ARG A 45 0.49 35.93 13.62
CA ARG A 45 -0.19 34.64 13.49
C ARG A 45 0.21 34.06 12.15
N LEU A 46 1.14 33.11 12.16
CA LEU A 46 1.42 32.27 11.02
C LEU A 46 0.12 31.50 10.70
N PHE A 47 -0.59 31.97 9.68
CA PHE A 47 -1.64 31.19 9.02
C PHE A 47 -0.92 30.05 8.31
N LEU A 48 -0.91 28.87 8.93
CA LEU A 48 -0.59 27.64 8.21
C LEU A 48 -1.85 27.28 7.41
N PRO A 49 -1.83 27.35 6.07
CA PRO A 49 -2.94 26.87 5.29
C PRO A 49 -3.13 25.39 5.58
N SER A 50 -4.37 24.90 5.61
CA SER A 50 -4.60 23.45 5.69
C SER A 50 -4.00 22.79 4.45
N VAL A 51 -3.56 21.53 4.57
CA VAL A 51 -3.07 20.74 3.42
C VAL A 51 -4.09 20.77 2.28
N SER A 52 -5.38 20.76 2.59
CA SER A 52 -6.46 20.93 1.61
C SER A 52 -6.31 22.22 0.80
N SER A 53 -6.08 23.38 1.45
CA SER A 53 -5.95 24.66 0.74
C SER A 53 -4.66 24.79 -0.07
N ILE A 54 -3.57 24.15 0.34
CA ILE A 54 -2.34 24.06 -0.47
C ILE A 54 -2.62 23.19 -1.69
N TRP A 55 -3.33 22.08 -1.50
CA TRP A 55 -3.66 21.16 -2.58
C TRP A 55 -4.63 21.78 -3.59
N ASP A 56 -5.72 22.42 -3.13
CA ASP A 56 -6.68 23.14 -3.97
C ASP A 56 -6.00 24.26 -4.78
N ALA A 57 -5.00 24.93 -4.20
CA ALA A 57 -4.21 25.95 -4.88
C ALA A 57 -3.20 25.37 -5.90
N ILE A 58 -2.63 24.19 -5.64
CA ILE A 58 -1.70 23.51 -6.55
C ILE A 58 -2.45 22.85 -7.72
N THR A 59 -3.62 22.26 -7.47
CA THR A 59 -4.44 21.59 -8.50
C THR A 59 -5.47 22.52 -9.15
N GLY A 60 -5.45 23.82 -8.81
CA GLY A 60 -6.24 24.85 -9.47
C GLY A 60 -7.76 24.69 -9.33
N GLY A 61 -8.25 24.23 -8.17
CA GLY A 61 -9.69 24.01 -7.95
C GLY A 61 -10.38 23.20 -9.04
N GLY A 62 -9.62 22.36 -9.75
CA GLY A 62 -10.08 21.65 -10.94
C GLY A 62 -11.30 20.79 -10.61
N ASP A 63 -12.30 20.86 -11.49
CA ASP A 63 -13.53 20.07 -11.41
C ASP A 63 -13.18 18.59 -11.23
N SER A 64 -13.12 18.15 -9.96
CA SER A 64 -12.89 16.75 -9.67
C SER A 64 -13.96 15.96 -10.41
N ASN A 65 -13.56 14.92 -11.13
CA ASN A 65 -14.50 14.05 -11.81
C ASN A 65 -14.39 12.63 -11.21
N PRO A 66 -14.98 12.40 -10.01
CA PRO A 66 -14.86 11.12 -9.31
C PRO A 66 -15.35 9.95 -10.16
N ARG A 67 -16.35 10.16 -11.03
CA ARG A 67 -16.87 9.10 -11.90
C ARG A 67 -15.83 8.68 -12.95
N GLU A 68 -15.18 9.64 -13.60
CA GLU A 68 -14.11 9.34 -14.55
C GLU A 68 -12.86 8.81 -13.83
N ALA A 69 -12.57 9.28 -12.62
CA ALA A 69 -11.49 8.75 -11.80
C ALA A 69 -11.71 7.26 -11.48
N ILE A 70 -12.91 6.87 -11.02
CA ILE A 70 -13.29 5.46 -10.80
C ILE A 70 -13.19 4.64 -12.10
N ALA A 71 -13.59 5.21 -13.24
CA ALA A 71 -13.45 4.55 -14.53
C ALA A 71 -11.97 4.32 -14.90
N ALA A 72 -11.11 5.30 -14.66
CA ALA A 72 -9.67 5.20 -14.86
C ALA A 72 -9.04 4.13 -13.95
N VAL A 73 -9.41 4.08 -12.66
CA VAL A 73 -8.97 2.99 -11.75
C VAL A 73 -9.34 1.62 -12.30
N ARG A 74 -10.58 1.43 -12.77
CA ARG A 74 -11.03 0.15 -13.35
C ARG A 74 -10.25 -0.22 -14.61
N ARG A 75 -9.94 0.74 -15.46
CA ARG A 75 -9.11 0.54 -16.66
C ARG A 75 -7.67 0.17 -16.27
N GLY A 76 -7.07 0.85 -15.29
CA GLY A 76 -5.75 0.53 -14.77
C GLY A 76 -5.66 -0.91 -14.27
N MET A 77 -6.59 -1.33 -13.43
CA MET A 77 -6.68 -2.72 -12.96
C MET A 77 -6.83 -3.73 -14.10
N GLN A 78 -7.58 -3.38 -15.16
CA GLN A 78 -7.77 -4.26 -16.31
C GLN A 78 -6.51 -4.38 -17.17
N LEU A 79 -5.82 -3.26 -17.41
CA LEU A 79 -4.54 -3.23 -18.14
C LEU A 79 -3.48 -4.03 -17.41
N PHE A 80 -3.40 -3.91 -16.08
CA PHE A 80 -2.51 -4.73 -15.26
C PHE A 80 -2.78 -6.22 -15.46
N ARG A 81 -4.04 -6.66 -15.36
CA ARG A 81 -4.41 -8.08 -15.57
C ARG A 81 -4.10 -8.60 -16.98
N GLN A 82 -3.98 -7.71 -17.96
CA GLN A 82 -3.59 -8.03 -19.33
C GLN A 82 -2.07 -8.04 -19.55
N GLY A 83 -1.28 -7.72 -18.51
CA GLY A 83 0.18 -7.60 -18.59
C GLY A 83 0.67 -6.23 -19.05
N ASP A 84 -0.23 -5.29 -19.37
CA ASP A 84 0.13 -3.90 -19.69
C ASP A 84 0.33 -3.09 -18.41
N VAL A 85 1.46 -3.33 -17.76
CA VAL A 85 1.83 -2.66 -16.50
C VAL A 85 2.08 -1.16 -16.68
N ALA A 86 2.57 -0.73 -17.85
CA ALA A 86 2.81 0.69 -18.15
C ALA A 86 1.48 1.45 -18.36
N GLY A 87 0.56 0.88 -19.14
CA GLY A 87 -0.79 1.42 -19.30
C GLY A 87 -1.57 1.43 -17.99
N SER A 88 -1.38 0.41 -17.14
CA SER A 88 -1.95 0.38 -15.79
C SER A 88 -1.54 1.60 -14.95
N VAL A 89 -0.24 1.90 -14.89
CA VAL A 89 0.27 3.08 -14.16
C VAL A 89 -0.31 4.37 -14.74
N ALA A 90 -0.37 4.52 -16.06
CA ALA A 90 -0.92 5.71 -16.70
C ALA A 90 -2.38 5.97 -16.32
N GLU A 91 -3.23 4.94 -16.28
CA GLU A 91 -4.63 5.09 -15.88
C GLU A 91 -4.79 5.34 -14.37
N PHE A 92 -3.92 4.78 -13.51
CA PHE A 92 -3.91 5.13 -12.09
C PHE A 92 -3.44 6.57 -11.84
N ASP A 93 -2.39 7.02 -12.53
CA ASP A 93 -1.91 8.41 -12.45
C ASP A 93 -2.99 9.38 -12.94
N ARG A 94 -3.70 9.03 -14.03
CA ARG A 94 -4.87 9.76 -14.51
C ARG A 94 -6.01 9.80 -13.47
N ALA A 95 -6.28 8.70 -12.77
CA ALA A 95 -7.29 8.68 -11.72
C ALA A 95 -6.96 9.67 -10.58
N ILE A 96 -5.70 9.77 -10.19
CA ILE A 96 -5.22 10.71 -9.16
C ILE A 96 -5.36 12.17 -9.64
N ILE A 97 -5.11 12.46 -10.91
CA ILE A 97 -5.31 13.80 -11.48
C ILE A 97 -6.80 14.18 -11.46
N LEU A 98 -7.69 13.24 -11.79
CA LEU A 98 -9.14 13.46 -11.87
C LEU A 98 -9.81 13.57 -10.49
N ASP A 99 -9.35 12.80 -9.52
CA ASP A 99 -9.74 12.93 -8.13
C ASP A 99 -8.55 12.55 -7.21
N PRO A 100 -7.86 13.55 -6.63
CA PRO A 100 -6.70 13.30 -5.78
C PRO A 100 -6.96 12.42 -4.56
N ARG A 101 -8.22 12.33 -4.11
CA ARG A 101 -8.62 11.43 -3.01
C ARG A 101 -8.40 9.96 -3.35
N GLN A 102 -8.34 9.60 -4.63
CA GLN A 102 -8.07 8.23 -5.06
C GLN A 102 -6.70 7.76 -4.58
N LYS A 103 -5.68 8.63 -4.52
CA LYS A 103 -4.29 8.25 -4.19
C LYS A 103 -4.18 7.47 -2.88
N ALA A 104 -5.03 7.78 -1.91
CA ALA A 104 -5.01 7.17 -0.58
C ALA A 104 -5.45 5.69 -0.55
N TYR A 105 -6.01 5.17 -1.65
CA TYR A 105 -6.60 3.83 -1.71
C TYR A 105 -6.17 3.06 -2.97
N LEU A 106 -5.00 3.36 -3.53
CA LEU A 106 -4.52 2.84 -4.82
C LEU A 106 -3.30 1.92 -4.67
N TRP A 107 -3.38 0.93 -3.78
CA TRP A 107 -2.35 -0.10 -3.63
C TRP A 107 -2.03 -0.83 -4.93
N GLN A 108 -3.01 -0.99 -5.84
CA GLN A 108 -2.79 -1.58 -7.17
C GLN A 108 -1.83 -0.76 -8.03
N ARG A 109 -1.78 0.56 -7.83
CA ARG A 109 -0.78 1.44 -8.45
C ARG A 109 0.61 1.09 -7.96
N GLY A 110 0.78 0.86 -6.65
CA GLY A 110 2.06 0.43 -6.06
C GLY A 110 2.59 -0.85 -6.71
N LEU A 111 1.69 -1.83 -6.94
CA LEU A 111 2.04 -3.07 -7.64
C LEU A 111 2.47 -2.80 -9.08
N SER A 112 1.74 -1.94 -9.80
CA SER A 112 2.08 -1.59 -11.18
C SER A 112 3.41 -0.84 -11.27
N LEU A 113 3.71 0.04 -10.30
CA LEU A 113 4.97 0.77 -10.18
C LEU A 113 6.16 -0.17 -9.97
N TYR A 114 5.99 -1.23 -9.18
CA TYR A 114 7.02 -2.26 -9.01
C TYR A 114 7.43 -2.88 -10.35
N TYR A 115 6.45 -3.22 -11.22
CA TYR A 115 6.74 -3.88 -12.50
C TYR A 115 7.25 -2.94 -13.60
N VAL A 116 7.21 -1.62 -13.39
CA VAL A 116 7.89 -0.63 -14.26
C VAL A 116 9.16 -0.07 -13.61
N ASP A 117 9.72 -0.79 -12.63
CA ASP A 117 10.94 -0.46 -11.88
C ASP A 117 10.93 0.92 -11.18
N ARG A 118 9.73 1.48 -10.89
CA ARG A 118 9.54 2.73 -10.13
C ARG A 118 9.40 2.43 -8.63
N PHE A 119 10.41 1.78 -8.05
CA PHE A 119 10.34 1.23 -6.69
C PHE A 119 10.12 2.28 -5.59
N GLU A 120 10.79 3.44 -5.68
CA GLU A 120 10.66 4.52 -4.70
C GLU A 120 9.19 4.98 -4.60
N GLU A 121 8.57 5.23 -5.76
CA GLU A 121 7.17 5.62 -5.82
C GLU A 121 6.21 4.50 -5.41
N GLY A 122 6.59 3.24 -5.67
CA GLY A 122 5.85 2.07 -5.22
C GLY A 122 5.85 1.96 -3.69
N ALA A 123 7.02 2.06 -3.06
CA ALA A 123 7.16 2.04 -1.60
C ALA A 123 6.37 3.20 -0.95
N GLU A 124 6.46 4.40 -1.51
CA GLU A 124 5.67 5.55 -1.03
C GLU A 124 4.16 5.30 -1.17
N GLN A 125 3.70 4.71 -2.27
CA GLN A 125 2.30 4.35 -2.45
C GLN A 125 1.82 3.40 -1.34
N PHE A 126 2.56 2.32 -1.06
CA PHE A 126 2.20 1.37 -0.01
C PHE A 126 2.21 1.99 1.40
N ARG A 127 3.13 2.93 1.69
CA ARG A 127 3.11 3.69 2.95
C ARG A 127 1.82 4.50 3.10
N ILE A 128 1.36 5.15 2.02
CA ILE A 128 0.10 5.90 2.00
C ILE A 128 -1.09 4.96 2.23
N ASP A 129 -1.12 3.80 1.58
CA ASP A 129 -2.22 2.84 1.68
C ASP A 129 -2.31 2.23 3.11
N VAL A 130 -1.18 1.84 3.71
CA VAL A 130 -1.12 1.35 5.11
C VAL A 130 -1.59 2.41 6.10
N ALA A 131 -1.33 3.70 5.83
CA ALA A 131 -1.83 4.77 6.69
C ALA A 131 -3.38 4.85 6.69
N GLN A 132 -4.06 4.34 5.65
CA GLN A 132 -5.52 4.22 5.62
C GLN A 132 -6.03 2.90 6.21
N ASN A 133 -5.33 1.78 5.93
CA ASN A 133 -5.66 0.45 6.46
C ASN A 133 -4.46 -0.18 7.19
N PRO A 134 -4.27 0.13 8.49
CA PRO A 134 -3.06 -0.26 9.22
C PRO A 134 -3.02 -1.75 9.58
N ASN A 135 -3.98 -2.57 9.14
CA ASN A 135 -3.97 -4.02 9.36
C ASN A 135 -3.62 -4.81 8.10
N ASP A 136 -3.38 -4.13 6.97
CA ASP A 136 -3.12 -4.83 5.72
C ASP A 136 -1.65 -5.23 5.60
N THR A 137 -1.46 -6.54 5.62
CA THR A 137 -0.15 -7.18 5.57
C THR A 137 0.45 -7.14 4.18
N GLU A 138 -0.37 -7.15 3.13
CA GLU A 138 0.12 -7.25 1.77
C GLU A 138 0.93 -6.00 1.39
N GLU A 139 0.44 -4.81 1.72
CA GLU A 139 1.08 -3.52 1.45
C GLU A 139 2.40 -3.36 2.21
N SER A 140 2.48 -3.87 3.44
CA SER A 140 3.74 -3.91 4.20
C SER A 140 4.80 -4.78 3.50
N ILE A 141 4.41 -5.98 3.05
CA ILE A 141 5.29 -6.88 2.29
C ILE A 141 5.72 -6.23 0.97
N TRP A 142 4.79 -5.61 0.24
CA TRP A 142 5.11 -4.95 -1.02
C TRP A 142 5.98 -3.70 -0.86
N CYS A 143 5.80 -2.94 0.23
CA CYS A 143 6.71 -1.88 0.61
C CYS A 143 8.13 -2.46 0.79
N PHE A 144 8.27 -3.55 1.56
CA PHE A 144 9.56 -4.21 1.73
C PHE A 144 10.17 -4.67 0.40
N ILE A 145 9.37 -5.25 -0.50
CA ILE A 145 9.87 -5.74 -1.80
C ILE A 145 10.40 -4.58 -2.66
N CYS A 146 9.72 -3.42 -2.68
CA CYS A 146 10.23 -2.21 -3.32
C CYS A 146 11.54 -1.73 -2.67
N GLU A 147 11.59 -1.65 -1.34
CA GLU A 147 12.79 -1.25 -0.59
C GLU A 147 13.97 -2.21 -0.83
N ALA A 148 13.71 -3.51 -0.92
CA ALA A 148 14.73 -4.51 -1.20
C ALA A 148 15.34 -4.32 -2.59
N ARG A 149 14.55 -3.87 -3.58
CA ARG A 149 15.05 -3.52 -4.92
C ARG A 149 15.89 -2.25 -4.94
N LEU A 150 15.64 -1.30 -4.03
CA LEU A 150 16.39 -0.04 -3.92
C LEU A 150 17.67 -0.19 -3.10
N HIS A 151 17.60 -0.92 -1.98
CA HIS A 151 18.60 -0.86 -0.91
C HIS A 151 19.09 -2.23 -0.43
N GLY A 152 18.51 -3.32 -0.94
CA GLY A 152 18.79 -4.69 -0.50
C GLY A 152 17.96 -5.14 0.69
N VAL A 153 17.86 -6.47 0.85
CA VAL A 153 17.01 -7.14 1.85
C VAL A 153 17.32 -6.72 3.29
N ASP A 154 18.59 -6.58 3.63
CA ASP A 154 18.99 -6.22 5.00
C ASP A 154 18.51 -4.81 5.36
N VAL A 155 18.69 -3.84 4.46
CA VAL A 155 18.24 -2.46 4.68
C VAL A 155 16.72 -2.41 4.71
N ALA A 156 16.05 -3.05 3.76
CA ALA A 156 14.58 -3.13 3.70
C ALA A 156 13.99 -3.71 4.99
N ARG A 157 14.67 -4.68 5.60
CA ARG A 157 14.27 -5.29 6.88
C ARG A 157 14.39 -4.31 8.05
N THR A 158 15.41 -3.45 8.07
CA THR A 158 15.53 -2.42 9.13
C THR A 158 14.45 -1.34 9.06
N GLN A 159 13.84 -1.14 7.88
CA GLN A 159 12.80 -0.15 7.62
C GLN A 159 11.42 -0.80 7.42
N PHE A 160 11.27 -2.06 7.85
CA PHE A 160 10.08 -2.83 7.59
C PHE A 160 8.82 -2.15 8.15
N LEU A 161 7.81 -1.97 7.30
CA LEU A 161 6.60 -1.23 7.64
C LEU A 161 5.72 -2.07 8.58
N GLU A 162 5.66 -1.72 9.86
CA GLU A 162 4.87 -2.49 10.83
C GLU A 162 3.37 -2.24 10.71
N VAL A 163 2.57 -3.31 10.72
CA VAL A 163 1.11 -3.28 10.61
C VAL A 163 0.48 -4.19 11.66
N GLY A 164 -0.83 -4.03 11.86
CA GLY A 164 -1.63 -4.88 12.73
C GLY A 164 -1.80 -6.31 12.21
N ARG A 165 -2.56 -7.10 12.94
CA ARG A 165 -2.63 -8.55 12.73
C ARG A 165 -3.64 -8.92 11.63
N ASP A 166 -3.16 -9.51 10.54
CA ASP A 166 -4.03 -10.10 9.50
C ASP A 166 -4.82 -11.31 10.05
N SER A 167 -6.09 -11.40 9.65
CA SER A 167 -6.99 -12.50 10.01
C SER A 167 -6.58 -13.85 9.38
N ARG A 168 -5.96 -13.83 8.20
CA ARG A 168 -5.53 -15.00 7.43
C ARG A 168 -4.24 -15.58 8.01
N PRO A 169 -4.20 -16.87 8.41
CA PRO A 169 -2.98 -17.49 8.92
C PRO A 169 -1.79 -17.42 7.97
N VAL A 170 -2.00 -17.74 6.69
CA VAL A 170 -0.94 -17.69 5.66
C VAL A 170 -0.29 -16.32 5.55
N MET A 171 -1.08 -15.25 5.65
CA MET A 171 -0.55 -13.89 5.55
C MET A 171 0.25 -13.49 6.78
N ARG A 172 -0.12 -13.94 7.99
CA ARG A 172 0.69 -13.71 9.18
C ARG A 172 2.06 -14.38 9.09
N GLU A 173 2.11 -15.60 8.56
CA GLU A 173 3.39 -16.29 8.35
C GLU A 173 4.22 -15.64 7.25
N ALA A 174 3.60 -15.22 6.14
CA ALA A 174 4.27 -14.44 5.10
C ALA A 174 4.84 -13.12 5.67
N TYR A 175 4.03 -12.37 6.42
CA TYR A 175 4.46 -11.15 7.12
C TYR A 175 5.70 -11.40 7.98
N ASN A 176 5.68 -12.45 8.81
CA ASN A 176 6.78 -12.80 9.69
C ASN A 176 8.04 -13.20 8.92
N LEU A 177 7.90 -13.93 7.81
CA LEU A 177 9.01 -14.27 6.91
C LEU A 177 9.68 -13.00 6.36
N PHE A 178 8.89 -12.05 5.87
CA PHE A 178 9.43 -10.79 5.35
C PHE A 178 9.97 -9.86 6.44
N LYS A 179 9.36 -9.81 7.63
CA LYS A 179 9.82 -9.00 8.77
C LYS A 179 11.08 -9.55 9.44
N ASN A 180 11.09 -10.83 9.78
CA ASN A 180 12.11 -11.43 10.64
C ASN A 180 13.09 -12.36 9.90
N GLY A 181 12.79 -12.71 8.65
CA GLY A 181 13.50 -13.74 7.91
C GLY A 181 12.94 -15.11 8.27
N GLY A 182 13.43 -16.14 7.59
CA GLY A 182 12.98 -17.50 7.83
C GLY A 182 13.16 -18.38 6.61
N ASP A 183 12.47 -19.52 6.62
CA ASP A 183 12.49 -20.49 5.54
C ASP A 183 11.20 -20.40 4.72
N PRO A 184 11.25 -19.95 3.45
CA PRO A 184 10.09 -19.92 2.58
C PRO A 184 9.52 -21.32 2.30
N GLU A 185 10.33 -22.38 2.33
CA GLU A 185 9.83 -23.75 2.15
C GLU A 185 8.95 -24.17 3.33
N LYS A 186 9.28 -23.75 4.56
CA LYS A 186 8.42 -23.96 5.72
C LYS A 186 7.05 -23.30 5.52
N LEU A 187 7.02 -22.05 5.02
CA LEU A 187 5.76 -21.35 4.70
C LEU A 187 4.90 -22.17 3.73
N VAL A 188 5.48 -22.66 2.63
CA VAL A 188 4.73 -23.46 1.64
C VAL A 188 4.28 -24.80 2.23
N ASN A 189 5.15 -25.48 2.97
CA ASN A 189 4.85 -26.77 3.59
C ASN A 189 3.70 -26.67 4.59
N ASP A 190 3.68 -25.65 5.45
CA ASP A 190 2.64 -25.43 6.46
C ASP A 190 1.24 -25.25 5.85
N PHE A 191 1.15 -24.73 4.62
CA PHE A 191 -0.11 -24.50 3.91
C PHE A 191 -0.36 -25.43 2.72
N SER A 192 0.52 -26.39 2.47
CA SER A 192 0.46 -27.33 1.33
C SER A 192 -0.80 -28.19 1.29
N SER A 193 -1.34 -28.52 2.47
CA SER A 193 -2.58 -29.31 2.65
C SER A 193 -3.80 -28.47 3.02
N GLY A 194 -3.65 -27.14 3.05
CA GLY A 194 -4.70 -26.19 3.41
C GLY A 194 -5.70 -25.91 2.29
N GLN A 195 -6.45 -24.81 2.41
CA GLN A 195 -7.32 -24.35 1.32
C GLN A 195 -6.50 -24.00 0.08
N ALA A 196 -7.08 -24.17 -1.11
CA ALA A 196 -6.41 -23.84 -2.38
C ALA A 196 -5.88 -22.38 -2.41
N SER A 197 -6.60 -21.45 -1.77
CA SER A 197 -6.14 -20.05 -1.62
C SER A 197 -4.93 -19.92 -0.68
N GLU A 198 -4.87 -20.71 0.40
CA GLU A 198 -3.75 -20.66 1.34
C GLU A 198 -2.47 -21.17 0.70
N TYR A 199 -2.53 -22.30 0.00
CA TYR A 199 -1.39 -22.77 -0.80
C TYR A 199 -0.96 -21.74 -1.85
N PHE A 200 -1.91 -21.14 -2.56
CA PHE A 200 -1.62 -20.09 -3.54
C PHE A 200 -0.84 -18.93 -2.94
N TYR A 201 -1.32 -18.34 -1.84
CA TYR A 201 -0.65 -17.22 -1.20
C TYR A 201 0.70 -17.62 -0.57
N ALA A 202 0.81 -18.81 0.02
CA ALA A 202 2.06 -19.31 0.57
C ALA A 202 3.13 -19.43 -0.53
N SER A 203 2.77 -20.05 -1.65
CA SER A 203 3.68 -20.21 -2.80
C SER A 203 3.99 -18.87 -3.48
N LEU A 204 3.01 -17.99 -3.65
CA LEU A 204 3.22 -16.64 -4.17
C LEU A 204 4.24 -15.86 -3.33
N TYR A 205 4.05 -15.79 -2.02
CA TYR A 205 4.92 -15.02 -1.14
C TYR A 205 6.29 -15.68 -0.90
N ALA A 206 6.39 -17.00 -0.94
CA ALA A 206 7.68 -17.68 -0.97
C ALA A 206 8.47 -17.31 -2.23
N GLY A 207 7.82 -17.31 -3.40
CA GLY A 207 8.46 -16.92 -4.66
C GLY A 207 8.92 -15.46 -4.68
N LEU A 208 8.08 -14.53 -4.21
CA LEU A 208 8.45 -13.12 -4.07
C LEU A 208 9.59 -12.90 -3.07
N TYR A 209 9.62 -13.66 -1.98
CA TYR A 209 10.71 -13.61 -1.00
C TYR A 209 12.04 -14.09 -1.62
N TYR A 210 12.02 -15.22 -2.34
CA TYR A 210 13.19 -15.69 -3.06
C TYR A 210 13.66 -14.70 -4.13
N GLU A 211 12.74 -14.02 -4.82
CA GLU A 211 13.12 -12.97 -5.78
C GLU A 211 13.85 -11.82 -5.07
N ALA A 212 13.33 -11.34 -3.93
CA ALA A 212 13.96 -10.29 -3.14
C ALA A 212 15.38 -10.68 -2.68
N GLU A 213 15.62 -11.96 -2.37
CA GLU A 213 16.94 -12.51 -2.04
C GLU A 213 17.84 -12.81 -3.25
N GLY A 214 17.39 -12.53 -4.48
CA GLY A 214 18.14 -12.80 -5.71
C GLY A 214 18.20 -14.28 -6.12
N LYS A 215 17.39 -15.15 -5.51
CA LYS A 215 17.34 -16.59 -5.77
C LYS A 215 16.34 -16.92 -6.89
N SER A 216 16.70 -16.55 -8.13
CA SER A 216 15.79 -16.56 -9.29
C SER A 216 15.14 -17.92 -9.59
N GLU A 217 15.87 -19.04 -9.48
CA GLU A 217 15.32 -20.37 -9.75
C GLU A 217 14.26 -20.79 -8.72
N ASN A 218 14.51 -20.55 -7.43
CA ASN A 218 13.52 -20.78 -6.37
C ASN A 218 12.31 -19.85 -6.54
N ALA A 219 12.54 -18.59 -6.88
CA ALA A 219 11.47 -17.64 -7.17
C ALA A 219 10.57 -18.14 -8.30
N LYS A 220 11.16 -18.56 -9.41
CA LYS A 220 10.47 -19.13 -10.57
C LYS A 220 9.69 -20.38 -10.19
N PHE A 221 10.29 -21.30 -9.43
CA PHE A 221 9.63 -22.53 -9.00
C PHE A 221 8.32 -22.21 -8.26
N HIS A 222 8.38 -21.35 -7.25
CA HIS A 222 7.22 -21.04 -6.42
C HIS A 222 6.19 -20.14 -7.13
N LEU A 223 6.60 -19.14 -7.90
CA LEU A 223 5.65 -18.29 -8.63
C LEU A 223 4.91 -19.04 -9.74
N THR A 224 5.58 -19.97 -10.43
CA THR A 224 4.91 -20.85 -11.41
C THR A 224 4.00 -21.87 -10.73
N ALA A 225 4.38 -22.39 -9.55
CA ALA A 225 3.52 -23.25 -8.73
C ALA A 225 2.27 -22.51 -8.22
N ALA A 226 2.39 -21.25 -7.81
CA ALA A 226 1.25 -20.41 -7.45
C ALA A 226 0.30 -20.23 -8.64
N CYS A 227 0.82 -19.88 -9.82
CA CYS A 227 0.03 -19.76 -11.05
C CYS A 227 -0.70 -21.06 -11.42
N GLY A 228 -0.01 -22.20 -11.31
CA GLY A 228 -0.53 -23.52 -11.64
C GLY A 228 -1.46 -24.14 -10.58
N SER A 229 -1.57 -23.54 -9.39
CA SER A 229 -2.47 -24.02 -8.35
C SER A 229 -3.95 -23.92 -8.76
N PRO A 230 -4.86 -24.73 -8.18
CA PRO A 230 -6.29 -24.63 -8.48
C PRO A 230 -6.87 -23.23 -8.26
N TYR A 231 -6.36 -22.47 -7.28
CA TYR A 231 -6.78 -21.08 -7.04
C TYR A 231 -6.17 -20.13 -8.08
N GLY A 232 -4.87 -20.22 -8.37
CA GLY A 232 -4.20 -19.35 -9.36
C GLY A 232 -4.79 -19.49 -10.78
N GLN A 233 -5.23 -20.71 -11.16
CA GLN A 233 -5.85 -20.96 -12.45
C GLN A 233 -7.28 -20.42 -12.55
N ARG A 234 -8.07 -20.54 -11.48
CA ARG A 234 -9.53 -20.34 -11.52
C ARG A 234 -10.02 -19.03 -10.91
N SER A 235 -9.22 -18.40 -10.06
CA SER A 235 -9.62 -17.19 -9.34
C SER A 235 -9.57 -15.96 -10.26
N ASP A 236 -10.55 -15.08 -10.10
CA ASP A 236 -10.61 -13.73 -10.67
C ASP A 236 -9.92 -12.68 -9.76
N ASP A 237 -9.37 -13.14 -8.64
CA ASP A 237 -8.64 -12.33 -7.67
C ASP A 237 -7.46 -11.57 -8.32
N TYR A 238 -7.21 -10.36 -7.82
CA TYR A 238 -6.16 -9.50 -8.35
C TYR A 238 -4.76 -10.11 -8.16
N MET A 239 -4.52 -10.80 -7.04
CA MET A 239 -3.23 -11.42 -6.76
C MET A 239 -3.00 -12.68 -7.60
N ALA A 240 -4.06 -13.43 -7.93
CA ALA A 240 -3.98 -14.51 -8.93
C ALA A 240 -3.55 -13.97 -10.31
N SER A 241 -4.04 -12.79 -10.68
CA SER A 241 -3.59 -12.11 -11.90
C SER A 241 -2.15 -11.60 -11.77
N LEU A 242 -1.78 -11.05 -10.61
CA LEU A 242 -0.41 -10.60 -10.33
C LEU A 242 0.61 -11.71 -10.50
N ALA A 243 0.33 -12.92 -10.02
CA ALA A 243 1.24 -14.05 -10.19
C ALA A 243 1.52 -14.32 -11.68
N LYS A 244 0.48 -14.26 -12.53
CA LYS A 244 0.59 -14.43 -13.99
C LYS A 244 1.38 -13.29 -14.63
N VAL A 245 1.07 -12.04 -14.25
CA VAL A 245 1.79 -10.84 -14.73
C VAL A 245 3.27 -10.92 -14.34
N HIS A 246 3.58 -11.40 -13.14
CA HIS A 246 4.95 -11.62 -12.71
C HIS A 246 5.69 -12.59 -13.63
N CYS A 247 5.11 -13.78 -13.84
CA CYS A 247 5.67 -14.77 -14.75
C CYS A 247 5.81 -14.25 -16.18
N LEU A 248 4.93 -13.37 -16.63
CA LEU A 248 5.03 -12.70 -17.94
C LEU A 248 6.23 -11.73 -17.96
N CYS A 249 6.32 -10.81 -17.00
CA CYS A 249 7.40 -9.83 -16.90
C CYS A 249 8.79 -10.44 -16.74
N ARG A 250 8.89 -11.68 -16.25
CA ARG A 250 10.16 -12.41 -16.10
C ARG A 250 10.42 -13.43 -17.21
N ASN A 251 9.55 -13.53 -18.22
CA ASN A 251 9.64 -14.54 -19.29
C ASN A 251 9.64 -15.99 -18.77
N TRP A 252 8.91 -16.26 -17.68
CA TRP A 252 8.75 -17.60 -17.12
C TRP A 252 7.51 -18.34 -17.64
N SER A 253 6.75 -17.69 -18.52
CA SER A 253 5.45 -18.19 -19.02
C SER A 253 5.55 -19.33 -20.03
N SER A 254 6.76 -19.84 -20.34
CA SER A 254 7.01 -20.89 -21.35
C SER A 254 6.47 -22.29 -21.00
N GLY A 255 5.42 -22.39 -20.18
CA GLY A 255 4.75 -23.64 -19.82
C GLY A 255 3.42 -23.50 -19.05
N ILE A 256 2.77 -22.32 -19.09
CA ILE A 256 1.56 -22.01 -18.27
C ILE A 256 0.30 -21.70 -19.13
N LEU A 257 0.40 -21.75 -20.46
CA LEU A 257 -0.76 -21.76 -21.37
C LEU A 257 -1.11 -23.19 -21.77
#